data_AF-A0A9X1UTF2-F1
#
_entry.id   AF-A0A9X1UTF2-F1
#
_cell.length_a   1.000
_cell.length_b   1.000
_cell.length_c   1.000
_cell.angle_alpha   90.00
_cell.angle_beta   90.00
_cell.angle_gamma   90.00
#
_symmetry.space_group_name_H-M   'P 1'
#
loop_
_entity.id
_entity.type
_entity.pdbx_description
1 polymer ?
#
loop_
_entity_poly.entity_id
_entity_poly.type
_entity_poly.pdbx_seq_one_letter_code
_entity_poly.pdbx_strand_id
1 'polypeptide(L)'
;MLGVNAKQLTKLLKAQNETTKQSNQIANQLIKELEVQNGFGLAGFLEVDTNFDNFTAMRVWTYRQIKQFYDGDFPPDYDFLKRKLTDIVPESV
;
A
#
# COMPACT_ATOMS: atom_id res chain seq x y z
N MET A 1 14.65 27.36 -15.06
CA MET A 1 13.45 26.53 -15.32
C MET A 1 13.90 25.08 -15.33
N LEU A 2 13.43 24.26 -14.38
CA LEU A 2 13.78 22.85 -14.30
C LEU A 2 12.99 22.10 -15.39
N GLY A 3 13.59 21.98 -16.58
CA GLY A 3 13.01 21.25 -17.70
C GLY A 3 13.12 19.76 -17.46
N VAL A 4 12.15 19.18 -16.73
CA VAL A 4 12.01 17.72 -16.70
C VAL A 4 11.76 17.26 -18.14
N ASN A 5 12.65 16.42 -18.68
CA ASN A 5 12.49 15.91 -20.04
C ASN A 5 11.19 15.09 -20.11
N ALA A 6 10.32 15.39 -21.08
CA ALA A 6 9.03 14.70 -21.26
C ALA A 6 9.18 13.16 -21.24
N LYS A 7 10.26 12.61 -21.80
CA LYS A 7 10.54 11.16 -21.78
C LYS A 7 10.80 10.63 -20.37
N GLN A 8 11.52 11.39 -19.55
CA GLN A 8 11.79 11.04 -18.15
C GLN A 8 10.52 11.12 -17.31
N LEU A 9 9.71 12.18 -17.52
CA LEU A 9 8.42 12.32 -16.85
C LEU A 9 7.48 11.16 -17.18
N THR A 10 7.35 10.78 -18.46
CA THR A 10 6.53 9.64 -18.87
C THR A 10 6.99 8.32 -18.24
N LYS A 11 8.31 8.10 -18.14
CA LYS A 11 8.85 6.90 -17.49
C LYS A 11 8.49 6.86 -15.99
N LEU A 12 8.62 7.99 -15.28
CA LEU A 12 8.27 8.11 -13.87
C LEU A 12 6.78 7.88 -13.62
N LEU A 13 5.92 8.49 -14.44
CA LEU A 13 4.46 8.30 -14.35
C LEU A 13 4.05 6.86 -14.61
N LYS A 14 4.68 6.19 -15.58
CA LYS A 14 4.42 4.78 -15.87
C LYS A 14 4.79 3.89 -14.69
N ALA A 15 5.99 4.06 -14.11
CA ALA A 15 6.42 3.32 -12.94
C ALA A 15 5.47 3.55 -11.75
N GLN A 16 5.09 4.81 -11.48
CA GLN A 16 4.14 5.13 -10.41
C GLN A 16 2.77 4.46 -10.60
N ASN A 17 2.27 4.42 -11.84
CA ASN A 17 1.01 3.74 -12.17
C ASN A 17 1.11 2.23 -11.96
N GLU A 18 2.23 1.62 -12.35
CA GLU A 18 2.50 0.20 -12.11
C GLU A 18 2.56 -0.13 -10.62
N THR A 19 3.26 0.67 -9.82
CA THR A 19 3.31 0.54 -8.34
C THR A 19 1.90 0.65 -7.74
N THR A 20 1.12 1.65 -8.15
CA THR A 20 -0.25 1.86 -7.65
C THR A 20 -1.16 0.69 -7.99
N LYS A 21 -1.02 0.14 -9.21
CA LYS A 21 -1.81 -1.02 -9.63
C LYS A 21 -1.46 -2.25 -8.81
N GLN A 22 -0.17 -2.54 -8.65
CA GLN A 22 0.29 -3.68 -7.87
C GLN A 22 -0.13 -3.57 -6.40
N SER A 23 0.02 -2.39 -5.80
CA SER A 23 -0.38 -2.16 -4.40
C SER A 23 -1.87 -2.36 -4.19
N ASN A 24 -2.70 -1.90 -5.13
CA ASN A 24 -4.15 -2.07 -5.03
C ASN A 24 -4.57 -3.54 -5.19
N GLN A 25 -3.88 -4.33 -6.03
CA GLN A 25 -4.13 -5.76 -6.17
C GLN A 25 -3.84 -6.50 -4.86
N ILE A 26 -2.68 -6.26 -4.26
CA ILE A 26 -2.29 -6.89 -3.00
C ILE A 26 -3.20 -6.43 -1.86
N ALA A 27 -3.51 -5.12 -1.76
CA ALA A 27 -4.41 -4.59 -0.74
C ALA A 27 -5.80 -5.23 -0.82
N ASN A 28 -6.36 -5.40 -2.02
CA ASN A 28 -7.65 -6.05 -2.19
C ASN A 28 -7.60 -7.54 -1.80
N GLN A 29 -6.49 -8.23 -2.06
CA GLN A 29 -6.30 -9.61 -1.62
C GLN A 29 -6.23 -9.70 -0.08
N LEU A 30 -5.48 -8.81 0.58
CA LEU A 30 -5.40 -8.74 2.03
C LEU A 30 -6.76 -8.43 2.66
N ILE A 31 -7.49 -7.43 2.13
CA ILE A 31 -8.84 -7.07 2.58
C ILE A 31 -9.77 -8.28 2.53
N LYS A 32 -9.72 -9.05 1.44
CA LYS A 32 -10.57 -10.24 1.27
C LYS A 32 -10.17 -11.38 2.21
N GLU A 33 -8.89 -11.72 2.26
CA GLU A 33 -8.41 -12.88 3.04
C GLU A 33 -8.50 -12.67 4.54
N LEU A 34 -8.34 -11.43 5.01
CA LEU A 34 -8.42 -11.07 6.43
C LEU A 34 -9.82 -10.58 6.82
N GLU A 35 -10.79 -10.69 5.91
CA GLU A 35 -12.17 -10.27 6.11
C GLU A 35 -12.28 -8.88 6.72
N VAL A 36 -11.45 -7.94 6.23
CA VAL A 36 -11.41 -6.57 6.74
C VAL A 36 -12.81 -5.98 6.61
N GLN A 37 -13.33 -5.51 7.72
CA GLN A 37 -14.68 -4.96 7.77
C GLN A 37 -14.72 -3.56 7.17
N ASN A 38 -15.84 -3.24 6.52
CA ASN A 38 -16.15 -1.86 6.17
C ASN A 38 -16.32 -1.04 7.46
N GLY A 39 -15.83 0.19 7.49
CA GLY A 39 -15.84 1.05 8.67
C GLY A 39 -14.51 1.76 8.90
N PHE A 40 -14.22 2.07 10.16
CA PHE A 40 -13.05 2.83 10.59
C PHE A 40 -12.36 2.13 11.77
N GLY A 41 -11.11 2.49 12.04
CA GLY A 41 -10.34 1.99 13.19
C GLY A 41 -8.97 1.43 12.82
N LEU A 42 -8.81 0.88 11.60
CA LEU A 42 -7.52 0.33 11.16
C LEU A 42 -6.46 1.41 10.90
N ALA A 43 -6.88 2.61 10.50
CA ALA A 43 -5.95 3.67 10.10
C ALA A 43 -4.90 4.02 11.17
N GLY A 44 -5.28 3.97 12.46
CA GLY A 44 -4.38 4.19 13.58
C GLY A 44 -3.28 3.13 13.68
N PHE A 45 -3.65 1.85 13.59
CA PHE A 45 -2.68 0.73 13.62
C PHE A 45 -1.74 0.75 12.41
N LEU A 46 -2.25 1.21 11.26
CA LEU A 46 -1.49 1.28 10.02
C LEU A 46 -0.63 2.55 9.88
N GLU A 47 -0.67 3.46 10.86
CA GLU A 47 0.05 4.74 10.84
C GLU A 47 -0.23 5.57 9.57
N VAL A 48 -1.48 5.53 9.09
CA VAL A 48 -1.98 6.34 7.98
C VAL A 48 -2.94 7.43 8.49
N ASP A 49 -3.45 8.27 7.60
CA ASP A 49 -4.42 9.30 7.99
C ASP A 49 -5.65 8.66 8.65
N THR A 50 -5.94 9.07 9.88
CA THR A 50 -7.00 8.48 10.72
C THR A 50 -8.41 8.70 10.16
N ASN A 51 -8.59 9.60 9.20
CA ASN A 51 -9.86 9.82 8.53
C ASN A 51 -10.16 8.79 7.43
N PHE A 52 -9.19 7.94 7.09
CA PHE A 52 -9.42 6.87 6.12
C PHE A 52 -10.28 5.76 6.71
N ASP A 53 -11.28 5.34 5.94
CA ASP A 53 -11.96 4.07 6.17
C ASP A 53 -10.95 2.91 6.06
N ASN A 54 -11.31 1.76 6.61
CA ASN A 54 -10.46 0.57 6.68
C ASN A 54 -9.91 0.14 5.31
N PHE A 55 -10.68 0.24 4.22
CA PHE A 55 -10.22 -0.15 2.88
C PHE A 55 -9.23 0.85 2.32
N THR A 56 -9.52 2.15 2.48
CA THR A 56 -8.62 3.23 2.07
C THR A 56 -7.32 3.17 2.86
N ALA A 57 -7.40 2.93 4.17
CA ALA A 57 -6.24 2.77 5.04
C ALA A 57 -5.35 1.59 4.60
N MET A 58 -5.96 0.43 4.32
CA MET A 58 -5.25 -0.75 3.81
C MET A 58 -4.55 -0.49 2.47
N ARG A 59 -5.20 0.20 1.53
CA ARG A 59 -4.61 0.55 0.23
C ARG A 59 -3.43 1.51 0.37
N VAL A 60 -3.58 2.56 1.18
CA VAL A 60 -2.50 3.54 1.42
C VAL A 60 -1.33 2.89 2.13
N TRP A 61 -1.59 2.07 3.16
CA TRP A 61 -0.54 1.34 3.86
C TRP A 61 0.23 0.41 2.91
N THR A 62 -0.49 -0.41 2.12
CA THR A 62 0.12 -1.33 1.16
C THR A 62 0.98 -0.60 0.12
N TYR A 63 0.48 0.52 -0.40
CA TYR A 63 1.24 1.37 -1.32
C TYR A 63 2.52 1.93 -0.67
N ARG A 64 2.44 2.41 0.57
CA ARG A 64 3.62 2.89 1.31
C ARG A 64 4.66 1.79 1.51
N GLN A 65 4.22 0.58 1.86
CA GLN A 65 5.13 -0.55 2.00
C GLN A 65 5.84 -0.83 0.67
N ILE A 66 5.11 -1.02 -0.43
CA ILE A 66 5.72 -1.32 -1.74
C ILE A 66 6.62 -0.18 -2.23
N LYS A 67 6.21 1.08 -2.02
CA LYS A 67 7.00 2.24 -2.43
C LYS A 67 8.33 2.35 -1.67
N GLN A 68 8.38 2.00 -0.38
CA GLN A 68 9.62 2.00 0.41
C GLN A 68 10.68 1.04 -0.15
N PHE A 69 10.27 -0.01 -0.86
CA PHE A 69 11.17 -0.98 -1.48
C PHE A 69 11.39 -0.73 -2.98
N TYR A 70 10.78 0.30 -3.57
CA TYR A 70 11.03 0.64 -4.97
C TYR A 70 12.44 1.22 -5.20
N ASP A 71 13.18 1.51 -4.12
CA ASP A 71 14.61 1.83 -4.11
C ASP A 71 15.51 0.60 -3.80
N GLY A 72 14.96 -0.63 -3.73
CA GLY A 72 15.69 -1.87 -3.44
C GLY A 72 15.36 -3.06 -4.37
N ASP A 73 16.17 -4.11 -4.34
CA ASP A 73 16.13 -5.23 -5.32
C ASP A 73 14.91 -6.17 -5.20
N PHE A 74 14.12 -6.07 -4.11
CA PHE A 74 12.99 -6.98 -3.86
C PHE A 74 11.78 -6.22 -3.31
N PRO A 75 10.77 -5.88 -4.15
CA PRO A 75 9.52 -5.34 -3.66
C PRO A 75 8.81 -6.38 -2.78
N PRO A 76 8.17 -5.97 -1.68
CA PRO A 76 7.51 -6.89 -0.76
C PRO A 76 6.35 -7.57 -1.47
N ASP A 77 6.30 -8.89 -1.36
CA ASP A 77 5.22 -9.70 -1.88
C ASP A 77 4.04 -9.78 -0.90
N TYR A 78 3.00 -10.50 -1.31
CA TYR A 78 1.80 -10.70 -0.52
C TYR A 78 2.11 -11.31 0.86
N ASP A 79 2.92 -12.36 0.93
CA ASP A 79 3.18 -13.11 2.16
C ASP A 79 3.98 -12.28 3.17
N PHE A 80 4.95 -11.49 2.70
CA PHE A 80 5.67 -10.55 3.53
C PHE A 80 4.72 -9.51 4.14
N LEU A 81 3.86 -8.91 3.32
CA LEU A 81 2.93 -7.88 3.77
C LEU A 81 1.88 -8.46 4.73
N LYS A 82 1.40 -9.67 4.50
CA LYS A 82 0.48 -10.36 5.41
C LYS A 82 1.09 -10.55 6.80
N ARG A 83 2.32 -11.05 6.88
CA ARG A 83 3.05 -11.23 8.15
C ARG A 83 3.24 -9.91 8.88
N LYS A 84 3.72 -8.89 8.16
CA LYS A 84 3.92 -7.55 8.74
C LYS A 84 2.61 -6.95 9.26
N LEU A 85 1.51 -7.19 8.55
CA LEU A 85 0.19 -6.71 8.94
C LEU A 85 -0.32 -7.41 10.21
N THR A 86 -0.13 -8.73 10.33
CA THR A 86 -0.51 -9.49 11.54
C THR A 86 0.33 -9.11 12.76
N ASP A 87 1.56 -8.62 12.56
CA ASP A 87 2.40 -8.15 13.67
C ASP A 87 1.95 -6.79 14.23
N ILE A 88 1.26 -5.96 13.42
CA ILE A 88 0.86 -4.59 13.81
C ILE A 88 -0.63 -4.44 14.10
N VAL A 89 -1.48 -5.32 13.55
CA VAL A 89 -2.92 -5.33 13.80
C VAL A 89 -3.23 -6.44 14.80
N PRO A 90 -3.85 -6.15 15.95
CA PRO A 90 -4.23 -7.18 16.92
C PRO A 90 -5.27 -8.14 16.33
N GLU A 91 -5.26 -9.41 16.75
CA GLU A 91 -6.16 -10.48 16.27
C GLU A 91 -7.67 -10.22 16.52
N SER A 92 -8.03 -9.13 17.21
CA SER A 92 -9.38 -8.87 17.74
C SER A 92 -9.91 -7.46 17.41
N VAL A 93 -9.88 -7.09 16.13
CA VAL A 93 -10.60 -5.90 15.60
C VAL A 93 -11.79 -6.33 14.75
#